data_AF-A0A5D0V8I4-F1
#
_entry.id   AF-A0A5D0V8I4-F1
#
_cell.length_a   1.000
_cell.length_b   1.000
_cell.length_c   1.000
_cell.angle_alpha   90.00
_cell.angle_beta   90.00
_cell.angle_gamma   90.00
#
_symmetry.space_group_name_H-M   'P 1'
#
loop_
_entity.id
_entity.type
_entity.pdbx_description
1 polymer ?
#
loop_
_entity_poly.entity_id
_entity_poly.type
_entity_poly.pdbx_seq_one_letter_code
_entity_poly.pdbx_strand_id
1 'polypeptide(L)'
;MFGRKHLQAFKQDEQPSQNSHLEAYAGYCETYSEMPDCRWFAGGHGFRDGVALSVPPLDLRTVDEERFESLRRDERVKAVVAVDPSLALAFKPESLAALEVPVTFINLGARGTVPVAVAAGDLAELVPGAGISNVEGAVHFSFMPECKASAAAFMAEIGEPDALCTDGGTRPRAELHRELERLIGNAFADMLTSR
;
A
#
# COMPACT_ATOMS: atom_id res chain seq x y z
N MET A 1 41.52 20.68 -5.58
CA MET A 1 40.73 21.14 -4.40
C MET A 1 39.25 21.13 -4.82
N PHE A 2 38.61 19.97 -4.83
CA PHE A 2 37.20 19.85 -5.25
C PHE A 2 36.31 19.76 -4.01
N GLY A 3 35.60 20.85 -3.77
CA GLY A 3 34.63 20.98 -2.68
C GLY A 3 33.37 20.16 -2.95
N ARG A 4 32.89 19.55 -1.86
CA ARG A 4 31.66 18.76 -1.74
C ARG A 4 30.48 19.49 -2.40
N LYS A 5 29.82 18.85 -3.36
CA LYS A 5 28.47 19.21 -3.78
C LYS A 5 27.53 18.04 -3.52
N HIS A 6 26.74 18.23 -2.47
CA HIS A 6 25.40 17.73 -2.21
C HIS A 6 25.01 16.36 -2.78
N LEU A 7 25.14 15.33 -1.96
CA LEU A 7 24.14 14.27 -1.92
C LEU A 7 22.85 14.88 -1.38
N GLN A 8 21.87 15.13 -2.26
CA GLN A 8 20.49 15.12 -1.82
C GLN A 8 20.11 13.64 -1.68
N ALA A 9 20.16 13.13 -0.46
CA ALA A 9 19.37 11.98 -0.10
C ALA A 9 17.92 12.32 -0.47
N PHE A 10 17.24 11.47 -1.24
CA PHE A 10 15.80 11.53 -1.38
C PHE A 10 15.22 11.57 0.03
N LYS A 11 14.70 12.74 0.41
CA LYS A 11 14.03 12.94 1.68
C LYS A 11 12.85 11.97 1.69
N GLN A 12 12.83 11.06 2.65
CA GLN A 12 11.71 10.19 3.01
C GLN A 12 10.46 10.99 3.47
N ASP A 13 10.38 12.29 3.16
CA ASP A 13 9.41 13.25 3.70
C ASP A 13 8.15 13.36 2.82
N GLU A 14 8.11 12.77 1.62
CA GLU A 14 7.00 12.92 0.65
C GLU A 14 6.12 11.67 0.46
N GLN A 15 6.29 10.62 1.27
CA GLN A 15 5.26 9.56 1.34
C GLN A 15 4.06 10.09 2.13
N PRO A 16 2.80 9.91 1.67
CA PRO A 16 1.62 10.25 2.46
C PRO A 16 1.63 9.38 3.73
N SER A 17 2.03 9.95 4.87
CA SER A 17 1.87 9.28 6.16
C SER A 17 0.42 9.41 6.58
N GLN A 18 -0.17 8.27 6.85
CA GLN A 18 -1.43 8.24 7.55
C GLN A 18 -1.13 8.00 9.03
N ASN A 19 -1.89 8.63 9.91
CA ASN A 19 -1.71 8.50 11.35
C ASN A 19 -2.10 7.07 11.75
N SER A 20 -1.10 6.20 11.80
CA SER A 20 -1.21 4.78 12.15
C SER A 20 -0.45 4.53 13.46
N HIS A 21 -0.90 3.57 14.26
CA HIS A 21 -0.24 3.14 15.48
C HIS A 21 0.96 2.24 15.16
N LEU A 22 2.17 2.64 15.58
CA LEU A 22 3.38 1.85 15.35
C LEU A 22 3.27 0.50 16.07
N GLU A 23 2.79 0.51 17.32
CA GLU A 23 2.61 -0.72 18.11
C GLU A 23 1.58 -1.66 17.47
N ALA A 24 0.49 -1.13 16.90
CA ALA A 24 -0.48 -1.96 16.18
C ALA A 24 0.14 -2.58 14.92
N TYR A 25 0.98 -1.84 14.20
CA TYR A 25 1.68 -2.38 13.04
C TYR A 25 2.74 -3.43 13.41
N ALA A 26 3.44 -3.24 14.53
CA ALA A 26 4.35 -4.24 15.08
C ALA A 26 3.59 -5.52 15.47
N GLY A 27 2.47 -5.41 16.21
CA GLY A 27 1.62 -6.54 16.59
C GLY A 27 0.97 -7.26 15.40
N TYR A 28 0.65 -6.52 14.33
CA TYR A 28 0.25 -7.11 13.05
C TYR A 28 1.33 -8.06 12.51
N CYS A 29 2.60 -7.66 12.50
CA CYS A 29 3.68 -8.53 12.00
C CYS A 29 4.02 -9.70 12.92
N GLU A 30 3.70 -9.62 14.21
CA GLU A 30 3.77 -10.77 15.12
C GLU A 30 2.66 -11.79 14.82
N THR A 31 1.47 -11.30 14.50
CA THR A 31 0.29 -12.15 14.22
C THR A 31 0.35 -12.75 12.82
N TYR A 32 0.82 -11.98 11.85
CA TYR A 32 0.82 -12.32 10.42
C TYR A 32 2.24 -12.30 9.84
N SER A 33 3.16 -13.04 10.47
CA SER A 33 4.59 -13.08 10.11
C SER A 33 4.88 -13.43 8.64
N GLU A 34 3.96 -14.15 7.99
CA GLU A 34 4.09 -14.60 6.60
C GLU A 34 3.65 -13.56 5.56
N MET A 35 3.11 -12.43 6.00
CA MET A 35 2.74 -11.34 5.08
C MET A 35 3.99 -10.75 4.42
N PRO A 36 3.93 -10.34 3.14
CA PRO A 36 5.11 -9.94 2.38
C PRO A 36 5.94 -8.82 3.02
N ASP A 37 5.29 -7.81 3.60
CA ASP A 37 5.94 -6.70 4.32
C ASP A 37 6.61 -7.18 5.61
N CYS A 38 5.96 -8.03 6.40
CA CYS A 38 6.53 -8.59 7.63
C CYS A 38 7.72 -9.50 7.35
N ARG A 39 7.64 -10.36 6.32
CA ARG A 39 8.77 -11.17 5.84
C ARG A 39 9.92 -10.30 5.39
N TRP A 40 9.63 -9.19 4.71
CA TRP A 40 10.65 -8.23 4.30
C TRP A 40 11.41 -7.63 5.50
N PHE A 41 10.70 -7.16 6.52
CA PHE A 41 11.34 -6.61 7.73
C PHE A 41 12.17 -7.65 8.48
N ALA A 42 11.68 -8.88 8.60
CA ALA A 42 12.39 -9.97 9.25
C ALA A 42 13.54 -10.55 8.41
N GLY A 43 13.57 -10.29 7.09
CA GLY A 43 14.44 -10.97 6.14
C GLY A 43 15.93 -10.61 6.25
N GLY A 44 16.29 -9.48 6.87
CA GLY A 44 17.70 -9.06 6.97
C GLY A 44 18.33 -8.73 5.62
N HIS A 45 17.51 -8.35 4.64
CA HIS A 45 17.92 -7.95 3.29
C HIS A 45 17.66 -6.46 3.09
N GLY A 46 18.58 -5.78 2.41
CA GLY A 46 18.44 -4.37 2.05
C GLY A 46 19.14 -4.07 0.75
N PHE A 47 18.88 -2.89 0.18
CA PHE A 47 19.53 -2.42 -1.04
C PHE A 47 20.11 -1.03 -0.82
N ARG A 48 21.31 -0.79 -1.36
CA ARG A 48 21.92 0.54 -1.43
C ARG A 48 22.54 0.72 -2.80
N ASP A 49 22.14 1.78 -3.50
CA ASP A 49 22.63 2.09 -4.85
C ASP A 49 22.48 0.90 -5.83
N GLY A 50 21.38 0.14 -5.70
CA GLY A 50 21.09 -1.04 -6.52
C GLY A 50 21.86 -2.31 -6.12
N VAL A 51 22.69 -2.26 -5.07
CA VAL A 51 23.46 -3.40 -4.56
C VAL A 51 22.73 -4.03 -3.39
N ALA A 52 22.49 -5.35 -3.46
CA ALA A 52 21.94 -6.12 -2.35
C ALA A 52 22.95 -6.22 -1.20
N LEU A 53 22.49 -5.95 0.01
CA LEU A 53 23.27 -5.97 1.24
C LEU A 53 22.56 -6.84 2.29
N SER A 54 23.34 -7.49 3.16
CA SER A 54 22.80 -8.02 4.41
C SER A 54 22.70 -6.89 5.43
N VAL A 55 21.54 -6.80 6.07
CA VAL A 55 21.25 -5.87 7.16
C VAL A 55 20.69 -6.65 8.34
N PRO A 56 20.80 -6.16 9.59
CA PRO A 56 20.04 -6.74 10.68
C PRO A 56 18.54 -6.73 10.36
N PRO A 57 17.76 -7.75 10.76
CA PRO A 57 16.30 -7.68 10.72
C PRO A 57 15.79 -6.39 11.37
N LEU A 58 14.78 -5.77 10.77
CA LEU A 58 14.17 -4.56 11.30
C LEU A 58 13.15 -4.95 12.37
N ASP A 59 13.46 -4.62 13.63
CA ASP A 59 12.44 -4.58 14.69
C ASP A 59 11.65 -3.28 14.56
N LEU A 60 10.36 -3.39 14.22
CA LEU A 60 9.46 -2.25 14.04
C LEU A 60 9.37 -1.38 15.30
N ARG A 61 9.58 -1.93 16.50
CA ARG A 61 9.57 -1.14 17.75
C ARG A 61 10.81 -0.28 17.94
N THR A 62 11.81 -0.42 17.08
CA THR A 62 12.99 0.47 17.05
C THR A 62 12.81 1.65 16.11
N VAL A 63 11.71 1.68 15.33
CA VAL A 63 11.36 2.81 14.47
C VAL A 63 10.98 4.01 15.34
N ASP A 64 11.35 5.20 14.88
CA ASP A 64 10.95 6.47 15.50
C ASP A 64 9.42 6.60 15.47
N GLU A 65 8.79 6.41 16.62
CA GLU A 65 7.34 6.45 16.81
C GLU A 65 6.75 7.81 16.44
N GLU A 66 7.36 8.91 16.91
CA GLU A 66 6.87 10.26 16.62
C GLU A 66 6.82 10.50 15.09
N ARG A 67 7.85 10.05 14.37
CA ARG A 67 7.88 10.16 12.91
C ARG A 67 6.88 9.24 12.24
N PHE A 68 6.77 7.98 12.68
CA PHE A 68 5.84 7.01 12.10
C PHE A 68 4.38 7.45 12.28
N GLU A 69 4.04 7.89 13.48
CA GLU A 69 2.68 8.28 13.86
C GLU A 69 2.35 9.74 13.49
N SER A 70 3.30 10.47 12.86
CA SER A 70 3.06 11.87 12.49
C SER A 70 1.95 12.01 11.45
N LEU A 71 0.92 12.79 11.78
CA LEU A 71 -0.11 13.19 10.83
C LEU A 71 0.45 14.26 9.88
N ARG A 72 0.51 13.95 8.58
CA ARG A 72 0.87 14.93 7.55
C ARG A 72 -0.32 15.18 6.63
N ARG A 73 -1.06 16.26 6.91
CA ARG A 73 -2.16 16.74 6.09
C ARG A 73 -1.67 17.71 5.03
N ASP A 74 -2.10 17.53 3.79
CA ASP A 74 -1.95 18.50 2.72
C ASP A 74 -3.33 19.03 2.33
N GLU A 75 -3.60 20.29 2.68
CA GLU A 75 -4.90 20.94 2.43
C GLU A 75 -5.26 21.07 0.95
N ARG A 76 -4.28 20.89 0.05
CA ARG A 76 -4.51 20.92 -1.41
C ARG A 76 -5.17 19.62 -1.89
N VAL A 77 -5.02 18.51 -1.16
CA VAL A 77 -5.72 17.26 -1.47
C VAL A 77 -7.20 17.45 -1.18
N LYS A 78 -8.05 17.18 -2.17
CA LYS A 78 -9.50 17.40 -2.09
C LYS A 78 -10.34 16.12 -2.14
N ALA A 79 -9.74 14.99 -2.47
CA ALA A 79 -10.37 13.68 -2.55
C ALA A 79 -9.29 12.60 -2.56
N VAL A 80 -9.62 11.39 -2.09
CA VAL A 80 -8.70 10.24 -2.07
C VAL A 80 -9.40 9.01 -2.64
N VAL A 81 -8.73 8.30 -3.54
CA VAL A 81 -9.07 6.91 -3.87
C VAL A 81 -7.96 6.02 -3.35
N ALA A 82 -8.26 5.18 -2.38
CA ALA A 82 -7.32 4.28 -1.72
C ALA A 82 -7.50 2.86 -2.26
N VAL A 83 -6.56 2.42 -3.11
CA VAL A 83 -6.55 1.06 -3.68
C VAL A 83 -5.68 0.18 -2.80
N ASP A 84 -6.25 -0.85 -2.19
CA ASP A 84 -5.58 -1.75 -1.23
C ASP A 84 -4.63 -0.98 -0.28
N PRO A 85 -5.15 -0.04 0.52
CA PRO A 85 -4.30 0.75 1.40
C PRO A 85 -3.55 -0.15 2.37
N SER A 86 -2.22 -0.11 2.34
CA SER A 86 -1.39 -0.75 3.34
C SER A 86 -1.65 -0.17 4.73
N LEU A 87 -1.23 -0.91 5.76
CA LEU A 87 -1.45 -0.56 7.18
C LEU A 87 -2.91 -0.66 7.62
N ALA A 88 -3.76 -1.45 6.93
CA ALA A 88 -5.20 -1.51 7.19
C ALA A 88 -5.54 -1.81 8.66
N LEU A 89 -4.71 -2.60 9.35
CA LEU A 89 -4.90 -2.95 10.76
C LEU A 89 -4.25 -1.97 11.75
N ALA A 90 -3.52 -0.96 11.27
CA ALA A 90 -2.75 -0.04 12.10
C ALA A 90 -3.28 1.39 12.10
N PHE A 91 -4.23 1.74 11.24
CA PHE A 91 -4.82 3.07 11.23
C PHE A 91 -5.44 3.47 12.57
N LYS A 92 -5.20 4.70 13.03
CA LYS A 92 -5.90 5.24 14.21
C LYS A 92 -7.37 5.52 13.85
N PRO A 93 -8.36 4.91 14.52
CA PRO A 93 -9.77 5.12 14.20
C PRO A 93 -10.19 6.60 14.24
N GLU A 94 -9.68 7.37 15.20
CA GLU A 94 -9.98 8.80 15.34
C GLU A 94 -9.45 9.61 14.16
N SER A 95 -8.37 9.16 13.52
CA SER A 95 -7.80 9.84 12.35
C SER A 95 -8.62 9.59 11.09
N LEU A 96 -9.14 8.37 10.91
CA LEU A 96 -10.07 8.05 9.83
C LEU A 96 -11.39 8.81 9.99
N ALA A 97 -11.92 8.87 11.21
CA ALA A 97 -13.14 9.61 11.53
C ALA A 97 -13.00 11.14 11.34
N ALA A 98 -11.78 11.68 11.45
CA ALA A 98 -11.48 13.10 11.29
C ALA A 98 -11.07 13.51 9.85
N LEU A 99 -11.26 12.63 8.86
CA LEU A 99 -11.03 12.98 7.46
C LEU A 99 -12.14 13.91 6.96
N GLU A 100 -11.73 15.06 6.42
CA GLU A 100 -12.62 16.11 5.91
C GLU A 100 -12.73 16.10 4.38
N VAL A 101 -11.98 15.22 3.74
CA VAL A 101 -12.02 14.99 2.29
C VAL A 101 -12.76 13.67 2.03
N PRO A 102 -13.56 13.59 0.96
CA PRO A 102 -14.18 12.34 0.58
C PRO A 102 -13.10 11.29 0.23
N VAL A 103 -13.34 10.06 0.67
CA VAL A 103 -12.47 8.91 0.43
C VAL A 103 -13.29 7.76 -0.14
N THR A 104 -12.78 7.12 -1.19
CA THR A 104 -13.32 5.86 -1.71
C THR A 104 -12.24 4.79 -1.65
N PHE A 105 -12.60 3.61 -1.14
CA PHE A 105 -11.73 2.45 -1.09
C PHE A 105 -11.98 1.50 -2.27
N ILE A 106 -10.92 0.88 -2.76
CA ILE A 106 -11.01 -0.20 -3.75
C ILE A 106 -10.13 -1.34 -3.24
N ASN A 107 -10.70 -2.52 -3.00
CA ASN A 107 -9.91 -3.71 -2.74
C ASN A 107 -9.73 -4.57 -3.98
N LEU A 108 -8.55 -5.20 -4.11
CA LEU A 108 -8.24 -6.11 -5.21
C LEU A 108 -8.45 -7.55 -4.76
N GLY A 109 -9.46 -8.19 -5.35
CA GLY A 109 -9.93 -9.52 -4.97
C GLY A 109 -11.38 -9.52 -4.50
N ALA A 110 -11.96 -10.72 -4.41
CA ALA A 110 -13.30 -10.91 -3.91
C ALA A 110 -13.37 -10.63 -2.39
N ARG A 111 -14.57 -10.34 -1.89
CA ARG A 111 -14.78 -10.16 -0.44
C ARG A 111 -14.33 -11.43 0.29
N GLY A 112 -13.53 -11.27 1.34
CA GLY A 112 -12.96 -12.38 2.11
C GLY A 112 -11.71 -13.04 1.51
N THR A 113 -11.26 -12.65 0.31
CA THR A 113 -10.00 -13.14 -0.29
C THR A 113 -8.87 -12.11 -0.26
N VAL A 114 -9.20 -10.84 0.04
CA VAL A 114 -8.24 -9.74 0.12
C VAL A 114 -7.31 -9.96 1.32
N PRO A 115 -5.98 -9.82 1.18
CA PRO A 115 -5.05 -9.95 2.30
C PRO A 115 -5.39 -8.98 3.44
N VAL A 116 -5.33 -9.46 4.68
CA VAL A 116 -5.71 -8.67 5.86
C VAL A 116 -4.90 -7.36 5.98
N ALA A 117 -3.67 -7.36 5.46
CA ALA A 117 -2.76 -6.21 5.43
C ALA A 117 -3.35 -4.97 4.74
N VAL A 118 -4.28 -5.20 3.81
CA VAL A 118 -4.85 -4.19 2.90
C VAL A 118 -6.38 -4.22 2.82
N ALA A 119 -7.02 -5.11 3.58
CA ALA A 119 -8.48 -5.23 3.61
C ALA A 119 -9.10 -3.96 4.18
N ALA A 120 -9.81 -3.20 3.35
CA ALA A 120 -10.27 -1.86 3.67
C ALA A 120 -11.72 -1.82 4.19
N GLY A 121 -12.33 -2.97 4.48
CA GLY A 121 -13.72 -3.07 4.95
C GLY A 121 -13.95 -2.22 6.21
N ASP A 122 -13.18 -2.49 7.26
CA ASP A 122 -13.28 -1.77 8.54
C ASP A 122 -12.88 -0.29 8.38
N LEU A 123 -11.92 0.01 7.49
CA LEU A 123 -11.53 1.40 7.19
C LEU A 123 -12.69 2.20 6.59
N ALA A 124 -13.41 1.59 5.65
CA ALA A 124 -14.55 2.23 5.00
C ALA A 124 -15.70 2.52 5.97
N GLU A 125 -15.87 1.70 7.01
CA GLU A 125 -16.86 1.94 8.06
C GLU A 125 -16.47 3.11 8.99
N LEU A 126 -15.17 3.34 9.19
CA LEU A 126 -14.64 4.40 10.04
C LEU A 126 -14.58 5.77 9.36
N VAL A 127 -14.47 5.82 8.03
CA VAL A 127 -14.39 7.09 7.29
C VAL A 127 -15.80 7.60 6.92
N PRO A 128 -16.20 8.82 7.33
CA PRO A 128 -17.54 9.34 7.07
C PRO A 128 -17.87 9.39 5.57
N GLY A 129 -18.93 8.68 5.18
CA GLY A 129 -19.43 8.67 3.80
C GLY A 129 -18.53 7.93 2.82
N ALA A 130 -17.54 7.17 3.28
CA ALA A 130 -16.70 6.39 2.39
C ALA A 130 -17.45 5.20 1.77
N GLY A 131 -17.15 4.95 0.50
CA GLY A 131 -17.58 3.74 -0.21
C GLY A 131 -16.44 2.75 -0.34
N ILE A 132 -16.78 1.47 -0.54
CA ILE A 132 -15.81 0.42 -0.89
C ILE A 132 -16.29 -0.42 -2.06
N SER A 133 -15.40 -0.65 -3.03
CA SER A 133 -15.60 -1.55 -4.17
C SER A 133 -14.55 -2.67 -4.18
N ASN A 134 -14.85 -3.79 -4.83
CA ASN A 134 -13.94 -4.91 -5.02
C ASN A 134 -13.72 -5.15 -6.52
N VAL A 135 -12.47 -5.35 -6.93
CA VAL A 135 -12.12 -5.81 -8.28
C VAL A 135 -11.91 -7.32 -8.23
N GLU A 136 -12.93 -8.10 -8.55
CA GLU A 136 -12.85 -9.56 -8.52
C GLU A 136 -11.89 -10.09 -9.60
N GLY A 137 -11.15 -11.16 -9.26
CA GLY A 137 -10.10 -11.72 -10.13
C GLY A 137 -8.78 -10.93 -10.12
N ALA A 138 -8.69 -9.84 -9.35
CA ALA A 138 -7.43 -9.19 -9.02
C ALA A 138 -6.80 -9.78 -7.74
N VAL A 139 -5.50 -9.56 -7.60
CA VAL A 139 -4.74 -9.73 -6.35
C VAL A 139 -4.09 -8.39 -6.00
N HIS A 140 -3.51 -8.28 -4.81
CA HIS A 140 -2.89 -7.02 -4.35
C HIS A 140 -1.98 -6.39 -5.41
N PHE A 141 -1.15 -7.18 -6.09
CA PHE A 141 -0.21 -6.69 -7.10
C PHE A 141 -0.80 -6.42 -8.49
N SER A 142 -2.09 -6.65 -8.72
CA SER A 142 -2.71 -6.45 -10.03
C SER A 142 -2.73 -4.98 -10.49
N PHE A 143 -2.56 -4.01 -9.58
CA PHE A 143 -2.41 -2.60 -9.97
C PHE A 143 -1.06 -2.29 -10.64
N MET A 144 -0.07 -3.18 -10.52
CA MET A 144 1.24 -2.98 -11.15
C MET A 144 1.17 -3.06 -12.68
N PRO A 145 2.19 -2.55 -13.41
CA PRO A 145 2.23 -2.68 -14.87
C PRO A 145 2.07 -4.11 -15.37
N GLU A 146 1.65 -4.25 -16.63
CA GLU A 146 1.61 -5.54 -17.31
C GLU A 146 3.01 -6.17 -17.36
N CYS A 147 3.08 -7.44 -16.98
CA CYS A 147 4.33 -8.18 -16.98
C CYS A 147 4.76 -8.48 -18.43
N LYS A 148 6.08 -8.39 -18.67
CA LYS A 148 6.68 -8.91 -19.91
C LYS A 148 6.45 -10.42 -19.99
N ALA A 149 6.38 -10.95 -21.21
CA ALA A 149 6.11 -12.38 -21.44
C ALA A 149 7.04 -13.34 -20.66
N SER A 150 8.30 -12.96 -20.43
CA SER A 150 9.27 -13.77 -19.68
C SER A 150 9.29 -13.52 -18.16
N ALA A 151 8.53 -12.55 -17.66
CA ALA A 151 8.63 -12.12 -16.27
C ALA A 151 8.11 -13.18 -15.30
N ALA A 152 6.99 -13.85 -15.60
CA ALA A 152 6.47 -14.91 -14.72
C ALA A 152 7.46 -16.07 -14.55
N ALA A 153 8.12 -16.48 -15.64
CA ALA A 153 9.16 -17.50 -15.59
C ALA A 153 10.39 -17.04 -14.80
N PHE A 154 10.81 -15.78 -14.99
CA PHE A 154 11.91 -15.18 -14.24
C PHE A 154 11.61 -15.09 -12.73
N MET A 155 10.39 -14.67 -12.34
CA MET A 155 9.97 -14.65 -10.94
C MET A 155 10.03 -16.04 -10.31
N ALA A 156 9.57 -17.08 -11.03
CA ALA A 156 9.69 -18.46 -10.58
C ALA A 156 11.15 -18.93 -10.45
N GLU A 157 12.03 -18.52 -11.37
CA GLU A 157 13.47 -18.85 -11.35
C GLU A 157 14.17 -18.28 -10.12
N ILE A 158 13.87 -17.03 -9.76
CA ILE A 158 14.45 -16.37 -8.58
C ILE A 158 13.75 -16.75 -7.26
N GLY A 159 12.68 -17.56 -7.34
CA GLY A 159 11.91 -17.99 -6.18
C GLY A 159 11.11 -16.86 -5.53
N GLU A 160 10.66 -15.88 -6.31
CA GLU A 160 9.79 -14.79 -5.83
C GLU A 160 8.44 -15.36 -5.37
N PRO A 161 8.10 -15.29 -4.07
CA PRO A 161 6.85 -15.83 -3.55
C PRO A 161 5.62 -14.97 -3.90
N ASP A 162 5.80 -13.69 -4.17
CA ASP A 162 4.69 -12.77 -4.37
C ASP A 162 4.04 -12.91 -5.76
N ALA A 163 2.74 -12.66 -5.80
CA ALA A 163 1.92 -12.75 -7.01
C ALA A 163 2.13 -11.57 -7.99
N LEU A 164 3.38 -11.17 -8.23
CA LEU A 164 3.75 -9.98 -9.01
C LEU A 164 3.31 -10.09 -10.48
N CYS A 165 3.41 -11.29 -11.05
CA CYS A 165 3.06 -11.58 -12.46
C CYS A 165 1.98 -12.65 -12.61
N THR A 166 1.25 -12.97 -11.54
CA THR A 166 0.14 -13.91 -11.53
C THR A 166 -1.04 -13.24 -10.84
N ASP A 167 -2.03 -12.79 -11.62
CA ASP A 167 -3.26 -12.20 -11.06
C ASP A 167 -4.21 -13.30 -10.53
N GLY A 168 -5.46 -12.97 -10.22
CA GLY A 168 -6.48 -13.92 -9.74
C GLY A 168 -6.97 -14.94 -10.78
N GLY A 169 -6.17 -15.19 -11.82
CA GLY A 169 -6.27 -16.28 -12.78
C GLY A 169 -7.24 -16.08 -13.94
N THR A 170 -8.46 -15.64 -13.67
CA THR A 170 -9.55 -15.69 -14.69
C THR A 170 -9.56 -14.51 -15.65
N ARG A 171 -8.90 -13.39 -15.28
CA ARG A 171 -8.94 -12.14 -16.03
C ARG A 171 -7.54 -11.66 -16.38
N PRO A 172 -7.27 -11.23 -17.63
CA PRO A 172 -6.03 -10.56 -17.99
C PRO A 172 -5.83 -9.28 -17.19
N ARG A 173 -4.60 -8.96 -16.80
CA ARG A 173 -4.27 -7.72 -16.08
C ARG A 173 -4.81 -6.46 -16.75
N ALA A 174 -4.73 -6.38 -18.08
CA ALA A 174 -5.28 -5.26 -18.84
C ALA A 174 -6.80 -5.06 -18.64
N GLU A 175 -7.57 -6.12 -18.40
CA GLU A 175 -9.00 -6.02 -18.07
C GLU A 175 -9.21 -5.51 -16.64
N LEU A 176 -8.38 -5.96 -15.70
CA LEU A 176 -8.39 -5.47 -14.32
C LEU A 176 -8.03 -3.98 -14.27
N HIS A 177 -7.03 -3.55 -15.05
CA HIS A 177 -6.65 -2.14 -15.19
C HIS A 177 -7.78 -1.29 -15.74
N ARG A 178 -8.45 -1.72 -16.82
CA ARG A 178 -9.59 -0.97 -17.37
C ARG A 178 -10.73 -0.80 -16.36
N GLU A 179 -11.00 -1.83 -15.55
CA GLU A 179 -12.00 -1.71 -14.49
C GLU A 179 -11.55 -0.76 -13.39
N LEU A 180 -10.28 -0.87 -12.94
CA LEU A 180 -9.71 -0.02 -11.92
C LEU A 180 -9.69 1.45 -12.36
N GLU A 181 -9.28 1.74 -13.60
CA GLU A 181 -9.33 3.06 -14.23
C GLU A 181 -10.75 3.63 -14.22
N ARG A 182 -11.75 2.82 -14.59
CA ARG A 182 -13.16 3.23 -14.57
C ARG A 182 -13.63 3.55 -13.14
N LEU A 183 -13.31 2.70 -12.17
CA LEU A 183 -13.70 2.92 -10.77
C LEU A 183 -13.04 4.17 -10.19
N ILE A 184 -11.74 4.35 -10.42
CA ILE A 184 -10.97 5.52 -9.97
C ILE A 184 -11.52 6.80 -10.64
N GLY A 185 -11.72 6.76 -11.96
CA GLY A 185 -12.22 7.90 -12.73
C GLY A 185 -13.61 8.33 -12.28
N ASN A 186 -14.52 7.38 -12.09
CA ASN A 186 -15.87 7.66 -11.58
C ASN A 186 -15.82 8.22 -10.16
N ALA A 187 -15.03 7.61 -9.26
CA ALA A 187 -14.91 8.09 -7.90
C ALA A 187 -14.41 9.54 -7.83
N PHE A 188 -13.37 9.89 -8.61
CA PHE A 188 -12.91 11.28 -8.66
C PHE A 188 -13.92 12.22 -9.30
N ALA A 189 -14.62 11.79 -10.36
CA ALA A 189 -15.70 12.59 -10.95
C ALA A 189 -16.77 12.91 -9.90
N ASP A 190 -17.25 11.92 -9.17
CA ASP A 190 -18.28 12.09 -8.13
C ASP A 190 -17.79 13.01 -6.99
N MET A 191 -16.58 12.76 -6.47
CA MET A 191 -16.03 13.49 -5.32
C MET A 191 -15.64 14.95 -5.63
N LEU A 192 -15.25 15.25 -6.87
CA LEU A 192 -14.76 16.57 -7.26
C LEU A 192 -15.81 17.44 -7.97
N THR A 193 -16.84 16.85 -8.56
CA THR A 193 -17.93 17.60 -9.21
C THR A 193 -19.12 17.89 -8.29
N SER A 194 -19.29 17.15 -7.18
CA SER A 194 -20.37 17.38 -6.20
C SER A 194 -20.12 18.58 -5.26
N ARG A 195 -19.39 19.60 -5.71
CA ARG A 195 -19.03 20.79 -4.93
C ARG A 195 -19.65 22.05 -5.50
#